data_AF-Q2JWF5-F1
#
_entry.id   AF-Q2JWF5-F1
#
_cell.length_a   1.000
_cell.length_b   1.000
_cell.length_c   1.000
_cell.angle_alpha   90.00
_cell.angle_beta   90.00
_cell.angle_gamma   90.00
#
_symmetry.space_group_name_H-M   'P 1'
#
loop_
_entity.id
_entity.type
_entity.pdbx_description
1 polymer ?
#
loop_
_entity_poly.entity_id
_entity_poly.type
_entity_poly.pdbx_seq_one_letter_code
_entity_poly.pdbx_strand_id
1 'polypeptide(L)'
;MLRIVTLVYYLLSFIFVLLQRCETTMLDPIPPPALEEYLLETGIIDRSQLSLAKKLQHRQQGPLLMILLELSFIDLEQLSRLLDLGRTYPFDHAANAG
;
A
#
# COMPACT_ATOMS: atom_id res chain seq x y z
N MET A 1 -11.44 -33.81 1.76
CA MET A 1 -11.67 -32.86 2.86
C MET A 1 -10.65 -31.72 2.89
N LEU A 2 -9.34 -31.97 2.77
CA LEU A 2 -8.30 -30.94 2.92
C LEU A 2 -8.40 -29.75 1.93
N ARG A 3 -8.73 -30.00 0.65
CA ARG A 3 -8.84 -28.94 -0.39
C ARG A 3 -9.97 -27.94 -0.14
N ILE A 4 -11.04 -28.36 0.52
CA ILE A 4 -12.19 -27.49 0.83
C ILE A 4 -11.82 -26.54 1.96
N VAL A 5 -11.11 -27.02 2.99
CA VAL A 5 -10.64 -26.17 4.10
C VAL A 5 -9.67 -25.11 3.59
N THR A 6 -8.74 -25.49 2.73
CA THR A 6 -7.81 -24.53 2.10
C THR A 6 -8.56 -23.48 1.28
N LEU A 7 -9.52 -23.89 0.43
CA LEU A 7 -10.33 -22.95 -0.35
C LEU A 7 -11.14 -22.01 0.53
N VAL A 8 -11.75 -22.50 1.60
CA VAL A 8 -12.49 -21.68 2.57
C VAL A 8 -11.54 -20.71 3.27
N TYR A 9 -10.32 -21.13 3.61
CA TYR A 9 -9.30 -20.24 4.19
C TYR A 9 -8.89 -19.14 3.22
N TYR A 10 -8.61 -19.49 1.96
CA TYR A 10 -8.31 -18.51 0.91
C TYR A 10 -9.48 -17.55 0.67
N LEU A 11 -10.72 -18.07 0.68
CA LEU A 11 -11.92 -17.27 0.43
C LEU A 11 -12.26 -16.37 1.62
N LEU A 12 -12.04 -16.83 2.86
CA LEU A 12 -12.13 -16.00 4.07
C LEU A 12 -11.03 -14.94 4.10
N SER A 13 -9.77 -15.29 3.79
CA SER A 13 -8.68 -14.32 3.66
C SER A 13 -8.98 -13.30 2.56
N PHE A 14 -9.52 -13.74 1.42
CA PHE A 14 -9.90 -12.87 0.32
C PHE A 14 -11.06 -11.95 0.69
N ILE A 15 -12.09 -12.47 1.35
CA ILE A 15 -13.19 -11.65 1.87
C ILE A 15 -12.69 -10.70 2.95
N PHE A 16 -11.77 -11.10 3.83
CA PHE A 16 -11.19 -10.25 4.86
C PHE A 16 -10.34 -9.12 4.26
N VAL A 17 -9.54 -9.41 3.23
CA VAL A 17 -8.81 -8.42 2.43
C VAL A 17 -9.78 -7.46 1.72
N LEU A 18 -10.88 -7.98 1.16
CA LEU A 18 -11.93 -7.15 0.56
C LEU A 18 -12.73 -6.35 1.60
N LEU A 19 -12.89 -6.86 2.82
CA LEU A 19 -13.61 -6.16 3.90
C LEU A 19 -12.77 -5.02 4.47
N GLN A 20 -11.45 -5.21 4.59
CA GLN A 20 -10.50 -4.11 4.88
C GLN A 20 -10.44 -3.06 3.77
N ARG A 21 -10.90 -3.39 2.56
CA ARG A 21 -10.95 -2.49 1.40
C ARG A 21 -12.09 -1.48 1.45
N CYS A 22 -13.05 -1.61 2.37
CA CYS A 22 -14.23 -0.75 2.43
C CYS A 22 -13.96 0.63 3.07
N GLU A 23 -12.83 0.84 3.73
CA GLU A 23 -12.64 2.04 4.56
C GLU A 23 -11.24 2.64 4.42
N THR A 24 -10.96 3.30 3.29
CA THR A 24 -9.72 4.09 3.14
C THR A 24 -9.96 5.51 2.61
N THR A 25 -11.20 5.98 2.57
CA THR A 25 -11.55 7.36 2.18
C THR A 25 -11.41 8.38 3.33
N MET A 26 -10.83 8.01 4.48
CA MET A 26 -10.71 8.91 5.65
C MET A 26 -9.32 8.99 6.29
N LEU A 27 -8.34 8.22 5.83
CA LEU A 27 -6.95 8.47 6.15
C LEU A 27 -6.40 9.22 4.95
N ASP A 28 -6.06 10.49 5.07
CA ASP A 28 -5.42 11.26 3.99
C ASP A 28 -3.91 10.98 4.06
N PRO A 29 -3.37 9.97 3.34
CA PRO A 29 -2.08 9.41 3.70
C PRO A 29 -1.14 9.63 2.53
N ILE A 30 -0.54 10.82 2.42
CA ILE A 30 0.47 11.16 1.42
C ILE A 30 -0.04 11.01 -0.04
N PRO A 31 0.02 12.06 -0.87
CA PRO A 31 -0.33 11.91 -2.27
C PRO A 31 0.52 10.78 -2.90
N PRO A 32 -0.09 9.81 -3.63
CA PRO A 32 0.62 8.65 -4.15
C PRO A 32 1.94 8.94 -4.88
N PRO A 33 2.08 10.04 -5.66
CA PRO A 33 3.35 10.42 -6.26
C PRO A 33 4.48 10.66 -5.25
N ALA A 34 4.19 11.30 -4.12
CA ALA A 34 5.19 11.62 -3.10
C ALA A 34 5.60 10.38 -2.29
N LEU A 35 4.68 9.45 -2.08
CA LEU A 35 4.97 8.18 -1.44
C LEU A 35 5.90 7.32 -2.32
N GLU A 36 5.63 7.25 -3.63
CA GLU A 36 6.47 6.52 -4.59
C GLU A 36 7.92 7.03 -4.58
N GLU A 37 8.09 8.34 -4.59
CA GLU A 37 9.41 8.99 -4.56
C GLU A 37 10.14 8.71 -3.25
N TYR A 38 9.47 8.85 -2.11
CA TYR A 38 10.05 8.55 -0.80
C TYR A 38 10.51 7.09 -0.69
N LEU A 39 9.69 6.14 -1.16
CA LEU A 39 10.02 4.71 -1.12
C LEU A 39 11.27 4.38 -1.96
N LEU A 40 11.48 5.10 -3.06
CA LEU A 40 12.66 4.97 -3.91
C LEU A 40 13.89 5.68 -3.31
N GLU A 41 13.73 6.89 -2.77
CA GLU A 41 14.82 7.68 -2.19
C GLU A 41 15.40 7.02 -0.92
N THR A 42 14.52 6.47 -0.08
CA THR A 42 14.92 5.75 1.12
C THR A 42 15.48 4.35 0.84
N GLY A 43 15.37 3.87 -0.40
CA GLY A 43 15.78 2.53 -0.78
C GLY A 43 14.94 1.43 -0.12
N ILE A 44 13.74 1.76 0.36
CA ILE A 44 12.79 0.76 0.90
C ILE A 44 12.38 -0.20 -0.21
N ILE A 45 12.16 0.32 -1.42
CA ILE A 45 11.90 -0.48 -2.60
C ILE A 45 12.70 0.02 -3.81
N ASP A 46 12.91 -0.87 -4.77
CA ASP A 46 13.49 -0.55 -6.06
C ASP A 46 12.43 -0.17 -7.12
N ARG A 47 12.88 0.46 -8.21
CA ARG A 47 12.03 0.80 -9.36
C ARG A 47 11.34 -0.43 -9.98
N SER A 48 11.98 -1.60 -9.94
CA SER A 48 11.42 -2.86 -10.43
C SER A 48 10.26 -3.35 -9.55
N GLN A 49 10.45 -3.31 -8.23
CA GLN A 49 9.44 -3.65 -7.23
C GLN A 49 8.26 -2.68 -7.29
N LEU A 50 8.53 -1.37 -7.39
CA LEU A 50 7.49 -0.37 -7.56
C LEU A 50 6.68 -0.60 -8.85
N SER A 51 7.34 -0.93 -9.97
CA SER A 51 6.64 -1.24 -11.22
C SER A 51 5.72 -2.47 -11.09
N LEU A 52 6.17 -3.51 -10.38
CA LEU A 52 5.35 -4.69 -10.11
C LEU A 52 4.15 -4.34 -9.22
N ALA A 53 4.38 -3.59 -8.15
CA ALA A 53 3.34 -3.14 -7.23
C ALA A 53 2.28 -2.30 -7.97
N LYS A 54 2.68 -1.37 -8.85
CA LYS A 54 1.75 -0.56 -9.66
C LYS A 54 0.95 -1.40 -10.67
N LYS A 55 1.55 -2.42 -11.28
CA LYS A 55 0.80 -3.35 -12.15
C LYS A 55 -0.29 -4.08 -11.39
N LEU A 56 0.00 -4.51 -10.16
CA LEU A 56 -0.98 -5.12 -9.29
C LEU A 56 -1.99 -4.10 -8.76
N GLN A 57 -1.57 -2.87 -8.49
CA GLN A 57 -2.44 -1.77 -8.08
C GLN A 57 -3.48 -1.46 -9.14
N HIS A 58 -3.08 -1.43 -10.42
CA HIS A 58 -3.99 -1.18 -11.51
C HIS A 58 -4.99 -2.32 -11.70
N ARG A 59 -4.58 -3.57 -11.46
CA ARG A 59 -5.45 -4.75 -11.54
C ARG A 59 -6.42 -4.86 -10.36
N GLN A 60 -5.93 -4.53 -9.17
CA GLN A 60 -6.66 -4.75 -7.92
C GLN A 60 -7.35 -3.47 -7.41
N GLN A 61 -7.09 -2.31 -8.00
CA GLN A 61 -7.58 -0.99 -7.55
C GLN A 61 -7.50 -0.84 -6.02
N GLY A 62 -6.30 -1.09 -5.48
CA GLY A 62 -6.00 -1.04 -4.05
C GLY A 62 -4.98 0.04 -3.70
N PRO A 63 -4.81 0.35 -2.40
CA PRO A 63 -3.74 1.24 -1.95
C PRO A 63 -2.37 0.59 -2.17
N LEU A 64 -1.43 1.37 -2.70
CA LEU A 64 -0.09 0.89 -3.06
C LEU A 64 0.64 0.26 -1.87
N LEU A 65 0.53 0.86 -0.68
CA LEU A 65 1.12 0.34 0.57
C LEU A 65 0.68 -1.09 0.90
N MET A 66 -0.61 -1.39 0.72
CA MET A 66 -1.14 -2.72 1.01
C MET A 66 -0.55 -3.76 0.05
N ILE A 67 -0.36 -3.38 -1.21
CA ILE A 67 0.22 -4.25 -2.24
C ILE A 67 1.71 -4.46 -1.99
N LEU A 68 2.43 -3.44 -1.52
CA LEU A 68 3.82 -3.58 -1.12
C LEU A 68 3.96 -4.56 0.06
N LEU A 69 3.06 -4.49 1.03
CA LEU A 69 3.02 -5.45 2.14
C LEU A 69 2.66 -6.86 1.66
N GLU A 70 1.66 -7.00 0.78
CA GLU A 70 1.24 -8.29 0.22
C GLU A 70 2.37 -8.96 -0.56
N LEU A 71 3.16 -8.19 -1.29
CA LEU A 71 4.35 -8.66 -2.01
C LEU A 71 5.56 -8.90 -1.10
N SER A 72 5.44 -8.63 0.21
CA SER A 72 6.54 -8.66 1.18
C SER A 72 7.73 -7.79 0.75
N PHE A 73 7.45 -6.70 0.02
CA PHE A 73 8.46 -5.69 -0.29
C PHE A 73 8.71 -4.74 0.89
N ILE A 74 7.72 -4.60 1.76
CA ILE A 74 7.83 -3.90 3.03
C ILE A 74 7.30 -4.78 4.15
N ASP A 75 7.82 -4.59 5.35
CA ASP A 75 7.34 -5.24 6.57
C ASP A 75 6.32 -4.38 7.31
N LEU A 76 5.61 -4.97 8.28
CA LEU A 76 4.66 -4.28 9.16
C LEU A 76 5.29 -3.09 9.90
N GLU A 77 6.56 -3.20 10.31
CA GLU A 77 7.26 -2.10 10.98
C GLU A 77 7.50 -0.92 10.02
N GLN A 78 7.91 -1.21 8.78
CA GLN A 78 8.09 -0.18 7.76
C GLN A 78 6.76 0.45 7.35
N LEU A 79 5.70 -0.37 7.20
CA LEU A 79 4.35 0.12 6.95
C LEU A 79 3.89 1.08 8.06
N SER A 80 4.11 0.72 9.33
CA SER A 80 3.78 1.56 10.47
C SER A 80 4.49 2.92 10.39
N ARG A 81 5.80 2.91 10.10
CA ARG A 81 6.59 4.14 9.91
C ARG A 81 6.09 4.99 8.75
N LEU A 82 5.69 4.39 7.63
CA LEU A 82 5.15 5.10 6.48
C LEU A 82 3.78 5.72 6.78
N LEU A 83 2.93 5.03 7.53
CA LEU A 83 1.64 5.55 7.99
C LEU A 83 1.81 6.69 8.99
N ASP A 84 2.81 6.61 9.87
CA ASP A 84 3.15 7.66 10.83
C ASP A 84 3.74 8.90 10.13
N LEU A 85 4.55 8.68 9.09
CA LEU A 85 5.10 9.75 8.26
C LEU A 85 3.99 10.57 7.59
N GLY A 86 2.95 9.91 7.08
CA GLY A 86 1.80 10.56 6.46
C GLY A 86 0.98 11.44 7.42
N ARG A 87 1.06 11.18 8.73
CA ARG A 87 0.47 12.05 9.76
C ARG A 87 1.37 13.22 10.14
N THR A 88 2.68 13.06 9.97
CA THR A 88 3.68 14.02 10.47
C THR A 88 4.05 15.08 9.43
N TYR A 89 3.88 14.77 8.14
CA TYR A 89 4.14 15.70 7.04
C TYR A 89 2.84 16.10 6.34
N PRO A 90 2.30 17.31 6.58
CA PRO A 90 1.39 17.90 5.61
C PRO A 90 2.21 18.21 4.36
N PHE A 91 1.95 17.50 3.27
CA PHE A 91 2.59 17.74 1.97
C PHE A 91 2.04 19.04 1.35
N ASP A 92 2.35 20.18 1.95
CA ASP A 92 1.94 21.53 1.51
C ASP A 92 2.79 22.07 0.33
N HIS A 93 3.44 21.19 -0.46
CA HIS A 93 4.26 21.62 -1.60
C HIS A 93 3.49 21.95 -2.89
N ALA A 94 2.19 22.26 -2.80
CA ALA A 94 1.41 22.76 -3.94
C ALA A 94 1.26 24.29 -3.98
N ALA A 95 1.75 25.06 -3.00
CA ALA A 95 1.39 26.48 -2.86
C ALA A 95 2.42 27.52 -3.38
N ASN A 96 3.53 27.14 -4.02
CA ASN A 96 4.51 28.14 -4.50
C ASN A 96 5.11 27.84 -5.88
N ALA A 97 4.26 27.88 -6.90
CA ALA A 97 4.65 28.09 -8.28
C ALA A 97 3.71 29.14 -8.90
N GLY A 98 3.95 30.41 -8.56
CA GLY A 98 3.27 31.59 -9.09
C GLY A 98 4.15 32.81 -8.97
#